data_AF-A0A098B6Q5-F1
#
_entry.id   AF-A0A098B6Q5-F1
#
_cell.length_a   1.000
_cell.length_b   1.000
_cell.length_c   1.000
_cell.angle_alpha   90.00
_cell.angle_beta   90.00
_cell.angle_gamma   90.00
#
_symmetry.space_group_name_H-M   'P 1'
#
loop_
_entity.id
_entity.type
_entity.pdbx_description
1 polymer ?
#
loop_
_entity_poly.entity_id
_entity_poly.type
_entity_poly.pdbx_seq_one_letter_code
_entity_poly.pdbx_strand_id
1 'polypeptide(L)'
;MENICPICGYDGLEEMAYDEEDCYPSWEICVCCGFQYGFTDYNSGIRFEEYRKEWLLKGANWREPNLKPSNWNLGAQLKRIQGLDITIQENTHYKRKMPKR
;
A
#
# COMPACT_ATOMS: atom_id res chain seq x y z
N MET A 1 15.03 -11.85 5.64
CA MET A 1 14.24 -10.70 6.11
C MET A 1 13.31 -10.35 4.97
N GLU A 2 12.01 -10.19 5.26
CA GLU A 2 11.02 -9.78 4.27
C GLU A 2 10.73 -8.30 4.49
N ASN A 3 11.01 -7.47 3.50
CA ASN A 3 10.72 -6.04 3.56
C ASN A 3 9.30 -5.80 3.05
N ILE A 4 8.41 -5.46 3.97
CA ILE A 4 6.98 -5.34 3.68
C ILE A 4 6.65 -3.92 3.24
N CYS A 5 6.00 -3.79 2.09
CA CYS A 5 5.40 -2.55 1.63
C CYS A 5 4.27 -2.12 2.57
N PRO A 6 4.38 -0.97 3.27
CA PRO A 6 3.34 -0.51 4.17
C PRO A 6 2.07 -0.11 3.42
N ILE A 7 2.14 0.13 2.11
CA ILE A 7 0.97 0.50 1.29
C ILE A 7 0.12 -0.72 0.96
N CYS A 8 0.72 -1.80 0.46
CA CYS A 8 -0.03 -2.91 -0.12
C CYS A 8 0.27 -4.28 0.48
N GLY A 9 1.27 -4.41 1.37
CA GLY A 9 1.65 -5.65 2.03
C GLY A 9 2.46 -6.62 1.16
N TYR A 10 3.00 -6.14 0.03
CA TYR A 10 3.99 -6.87 -0.75
C TYR A 10 5.26 -7.08 0.09
N ASP A 11 5.74 -8.31 0.19
CA ASP A 11 6.81 -8.77 1.10
C ASP A 11 8.20 -8.86 0.44
N GLY A 12 8.31 -8.40 -0.81
CA GLY A 12 9.53 -8.50 -1.61
C GLY A 12 10.18 -7.18 -1.95
N LEU A 13 10.07 -6.14 -1.10
CA LEU A 13 10.87 -4.93 -1.30
C LEU A 13 12.38 -5.26 -1.16
N GLU A 14 13.22 -4.56 -1.92
CA GLU A 14 14.67 -4.69 -1.82
C GLU A 14 15.17 -4.19 -0.46
N GLU A 15 14.59 -3.09 0.02
CA GLU A 15 14.90 -2.47 1.32
C GLU A 15 13.63 -2.19 2.13
N MET A 16 13.77 -1.99 3.44
CA MET A 16 12.66 -1.50 4.26
C MET A 16 12.19 -0.14 3.72
N ALA A 17 10.88 0.09 3.67
CA ALA A 17 10.34 1.35 3.14
C ALA A 17 10.97 2.59 3.83
N TYR A 18 11.22 2.46 5.13
CA TYR A 18 11.93 3.39 5.98
C TYR A 18 12.82 2.60 6.93
N ASP A 19 14.06 3.04 7.14
CA ASP A 19 14.90 2.45 8.18
C ASP A 19 14.34 2.73 9.60
N GLU A 20 14.73 1.90 10.57
CA GLU A 20 14.23 2.00 11.94
C GLU A 20 14.96 3.06 12.79
N GLU A 21 16.18 3.45 12.41
CA GLU A 21 17.05 4.29 13.23
C GLU A 21 16.84 5.79 12.95
N ASP A 22 16.92 6.19 11.69
CA ASP A 22 16.93 7.57 11.24
C ASP A 22 15.70 7.93 10.40
N CYS A 23 14.85 6.94 10.09
CA CYS A 23 13.69 7.07 9.22
C CYS A 23 14.06 7.61 7.82
N TYR A 24 15.20 7.20 7.26
CA TYR A 24 15.46 7.49 5.85
C TYR A 24 14.61 6.58 4.96
N PRO A 25 14.02 7.14 3.88
CA PRO A 25 13.28 6.34 2.91
C PRO A 25 14.24 5.49 2.08
N SER A 26 13.79 4.32 1.63
CA SER A 26 14.58 3.49 0.70
C SER A 26 14.67 4.03 -0.72
N TRP A 27 13.88 5.05 -1.07
CA TRP A 27 13.72 5.56 -2.45
C TRP A 27 13.17 4.53 -3.46
N GLU A 28 12.94 3.30 -3.02
CA GLU A 28 12.42 2.20 -3.82
C GLU A 28 10.99 2.50 -4.28
N ILE A 29 10.64 1.95 -5.44
CA ILE A 29 9.29 1.98 -5.95
C ILE A 29 8.70 0.58 -5.91
N CYS A 30 7.66 0.37 -5.11
CA CYS A 30 7.05 -0.94 -4.95
C CYS A 30 6.54 -1.50 -6.29
N VAL A 31 7.02 -2.68 -6.70
CA VAL A 31 6.60 -3.36 -7.94
C VAL A 31 5.13 -3.79 -7.94
N CYS A 32 4.52 -3.90 -6.75
CA CYS A 32 3.10 -4.17 -6.60
C CYS A 32 2.27 -2.89 -6.72
N CYS A 33 2.29 -1.97 -5.74
CA CYS A 33 1.37 -0.82 -5.77
C CYS A 33 1.89 0.42 -6.51
N GLY A 34 3.20 0.50 -6.78
CA GLY A 34 3.83 1.62 -7.45
C GLY A 34 4.10 2.86 -6.59
N PHE A 35 3.98 2.74 -5.27
CA PHE A 35 4.39 3.81 -4.36
C PHE A 35 5.91 3.97 -4.34
N GLN A 36 6.39 5.21 -4.44
CA GLN A 36 7.81 5.55 -4.26
C GLN A 36 8.03 6.23 -2.90
N TYR A 37 8.81 5.61 -2.03
CA TYR A 37 9.13 6.14 -0.70
C TYR A 37 10.09 7.33 -0.80
N GLY A 38 9.93 8.33 0.04
CA GLY A 38 10.73 9.57 0.02
C GLY A 38 10.36 10.55 -1.10
N PHE A 39 9.55 10.14 -2.08
CA PHE A 39 9.06 11.02 -3.16
C PHE A 39 7.55 11.21 -3.10
N THR A 40 6.78 10.14 -3.03
CA THR A 40 5.31 10.22 -3.11
C THR A 40 4.70 10.80 -1.83
N ASP A 41 5.22 10.37 -0.69
CA ASP A 41 4.88 10.86 0.65
C ASP A 41 5.46 12.24 0.94
N TYR A 42 6.77 12.43 0.70
CA TYR A 42 7.44 13.66 1.10
C TYR A 42 7.27 14.78 0.07
N ASN A 43 7.61 14.52 -1.20
CA ASN A 43 7.58 15.54 -2.24
C ASN A 43 6.16 15.79 -2.77
N SER A 44 5.33 14.75 -2.90
CA SER A 44 3.93 14.90 -3.34
C SER A 44 2.92 15.01 -2.19
N GLY A 45 3.35 14.78 -0.94
CA GLY A 45 2.49 14.94 0.24
C GLY A 45 1.42 13.85 0.41
N ILE A 46 1.49 12.75 -0.34
CA ILE A 46 0.43 11.71 -0.34
C ILE A 46 0.69 10.69 0.76
N ARG A 47 -0.25 10.58 1.69
CA ARG A 47 -0.16 9.64 2.81
C ARG A 47 -0.36 8.20 2.37
N PHE A 48 0.20 7.26 3.12
CA PHE A 48 0.16 5.83 2.81
C PHE A 48 -1.26 5.29 2.68
N GLU A 49 -2.16 5.66 3.60
CA GLU A 49 -3.54 5.20 3.61
C GLU A 49 -4.34 5.78 2.44
N GLU A 50 -4.04 7.02 2.05
CA GLU A 50 -4.67 7.68 0.91
C GLU A 50 -4.27 7.00 -0.39
N TYR A 51 -2.97 6.78 -0.59
CA TYR A 51 -2.49 6.06 -1.77
C TYR A 51 -3.03 4.63 -1.82
N ARG A 52 -3.05 3.91 -0.69
CA ARG A 52 -3.64 2.56 -0.61
C ARG A 52 -5.09 2.56 -1.05
N LYS A 53 -5.90 3.51 -0.56
CA LYS A 53 -7.32 3.63 -0.95
C LYS A 53 -7.46 3.84 -2.46
N GLU A 54 -6.69 4.75 -3.03
CA GLU A 54 -6.69 5.01 -4.47
C GLU A 54 -6.26 3.78 -5.29
N TRP A 55 -5.21 3.10 -4.86
CA TRP A 55 -4.75 1.85 -5.48
C TRP A 55 -5.82 0.75 -5.44
N LEU A 56 -6.50 0.58 -4.30
CA LEU A 56 -7.62 -0.36 -4.16
C LEU A 56 -8.82 0.02 -5.05
N LEU A 57 -9.19 1.31 -5.12
CA LEU A 57 -10.25 1.81 -5.99
C LEU A 57 -9.96 1.57 -7.47
N LYS A 58 -8.68 1.58 -7.86
CA LYS A 58 -8.24 1.26 -9.22
C LYS A 58 -8.16 -0.23 -9.52
N GLY A 59 -8.53 -1.10 -8.57
CA GLY A 59 -8.53 -2.56 -8.75
C GLY A 59 -7.26 -3.27 -8.28
N ALA A 60 -6.45 -2.60 -7.44
CA ALA A 60 -5.20 -3.15 -6.92
C ALA A 60 -4.24 -3.60 -8.04
N ASN A 61 -4.14 -2.78 -9.10
CA ASN A 61 -3.31 -3.08 -10.26
C ASN A 61 -1.84 -3.14 -9.85
N TRP A 62 -1.15 -4.16 -10.36
CA TRP A 62 0.28 -4.28 -10.18
C TRP A 62 0.99 -3.26 -11.07
N ARG A 63 1.97 -2.54 -10.52
CA ARG A 63 2.83 -1.64 -11.30
C ARG A 63 3.61 -2.42 -12.36
N GLU A 64 4.14 -3.58 -11.96
CA GLU A 64 4.83 -4.53 -12.84
C GLU A 64 3.96 -5.79 -13.00
N PRO A 65 3.03 -5.85 -13.97
CA PRO A 65 2.09 -6.96 -14.11
C PRO A 65 2.77 -8.31 -14.32
N ASN A 66 3.94 -8.32 -14.95
CA ASN A 66 4.71 -9.55 -15.23
C ASN A 66 5.30 -10.18 -13.96
N LEU A 67 5.41 -9.43 -12.86
CA LEU A 67 5.89 -9.93 -11.57
C LEU A 67 4.76 -10.41 -10.65
N LYS A 68 3.50 -10.22 -11.07
CA LYS A 68 2.33 -10.64 -10.30
C LYS A 68 2.27 -12.18 -10.20
N PRO A 69 2.24 -12.77 -8.99
CA PRO A 69 2.09 -14.21 -8.83
C PRO A 69 0.76 -14.71 -9.43
N SER A 70 0.78 -15.88 -10.06
CA SER A 70 -0.42 -16.49 -10.64
C SER A 70 -1.50 -16.83 -9.61
N ASN A 71 -1.09 -17.19 -8.39
CA ASN A 71 -1.94 -17.48 -7.24
C ASN A 71 -2.09 -16.29 -6.28
N TRP A 72 -1.87 -15.06 -6.77
CA TRP A 72 -1.92 -13.86 -5.94
C TRP A 72 -3.28 -13.66 -5.26
N ASN A 73 -3.26 -13.45 -3.95
CA ASN A 73 -4.43 -13.17 -3.14
C ASN A 73 -4.29 -11.79 -2.46
N LEU A 74 -5.12 -10.84 -2.88
CA LEU A 74 -5.11 -9.47 -2.35
C LEU A 74 -5.35 -9.42 -0.83
N GLY A 75 -6.32 -10.19 -0.32
CA GLY A 75 -6.65 -10.20 1.10
C GLY A 75 -5.50 -10.74 1.96
N ALA A 76 -4.81 -11.79 1.49
CA ALA A 76 -3.63 -12.33 2.15
C ALA A 76 -2.47 -11.31 2.15
N GLN A 77 -2.27 -10.60 1.04
CA GLN A 77 -1.24 -9.57 0.96
C GLN A 77 -1.50 -8.42 1.93
N LEU A 78 -2.73 -7.90 1.97
CA LEU A 78 -3.11 -6.80 2.87
C LEU A 78 -2.97 -7.15 4.35
N LYS A 79 -3.12 -8.43 4.74
CA LYS A 79 -2.92 -8.91 6.12
C LYS A 79 -1.49 -8.74 6.63
N ARG A 80 -0.51 -8.56 5.75
CA ARG A 80 0.89 -8.36 6.15
C ARG A 80 1.19 -6.94 6.61
N ILE A 81 0.32 -5.99 6.30
CA ILE A 81 0.54 -4.59 6.68
C ILE A 81 0.37 -4.48 8.20
N GLN A 82 1.44 -4.11 8.89
CA GLN A 82 1.39 -3.89 10.34
C GLN A 82 0.50 -2.69 10.68
N GLY A 83 -0.25 -2.77 11.78
CA GLY A 83 -1.12 -1.69 12.24
C GLY A 83 -2.45 -1.52 11.48
N LEU A 84 -2.78 -2.43 10.56
CA LEU A 84 -4.13 -2.50 9.98
C LEU A 84 -5.02 -3.35 10.90
N ASP A 85 -5.94 -2.71 11.64
CA ASP A 85 -7.05 -3.40 12.30
C ASP A 85 -8.02 -3.89 11.22
N ILE A 86 -7.74 -5.08 10.67
CA ILE A 86 -8.62 -5.74 9.71
C ILE A 86 -9.79 -6.35 10.50
N THR A 87 -10.70 -5.51 10.97
CA THR A 87 -12.07 -5.95 11.11
C THR A 87 -12.58 -6.11 9.69
N ILE A 88 -12.66 -7.36 9.24
CA ILE A 88 -13.37 -7.71 8.01
C ILE A 88 -14.84 -7.36 8.27
N GLN A 89 -15.21 -6.09 8.06
CA GLN A 89 -16.59 -5.74 7.85
C GLN A 89 -16.92 -6.19 6.44
N GLU A 90 -17.47 -7.40 6.35
CA GLU A 90 -18.19 -7.84 5.17
C GLU A 90 -19.12 -6.69 4.71
N ASN A 91 -18.97 -6.33 3.44
CA ASN A 91 -19.71 -5.29 2.74
C ASN A 91 -21.09 -4.97 3.31
N THR A 92 -21.33 -3.76 3.80
CA THR A 92 -22.58 -3.06 3.50
C THR A 92 -22.38 -1.53 3.48
N HIS A 93 -22.76 -0.92 2.35
CA HIS A 93 -23.23 0.46 2.27
C HIS A 93 -22.17 1.59 2.31
N TYR A 94 -21.51 1.78 1.18
CA TYR A 94 -20.99 3.09 0.81
C TYR A 94 -22.13 4.13 0.74
N LYS A 95 -22.23 4.99 1.75
CA LYS A 95 -22.93 6.28 1.65
C LYS A 95 -21.97 7.40 2.01
N ARG A 96 -21.31 7.97 0.99
CA ARG A 96 -20.69 9.29 1.08
C ARG A 96 -21.77 10.30 1.52
N LYS A 97 -21.68 10.85 2.73
CA LYS A 97 -22.35 12.14 3.03
C LYS A 97 -21.42 13.25 2.56
N MET A 98 -21.80 13.93 1.47
CA MET A 98 -21.16 15.17 1.07
C MET A 98 -21.43 16.25 2.13
N PRO A 99 -20.43 17.05 2.54
CA PRO A 99 -20.71 18.22 3.35
C PRO A 99 -21.52 19.22 2.53
N LYS A 100 -22.64 19.67 3.10
CA LYS A 100 -23.42 20.78 2.51
C LYS A 100 -22.59 22.07 2.69
N ARG A 101 -22.55 22.84 1.60
CA ARG A 101 -22.02 24.22 1.57
C ARG A 101 -22.63 25.10 2.65
#